data_AF-A0A6L5F1U6-F1
#
_entry.id   AF-A0A6L5F1U6-F1
#
_cell.length_a   1.000
_cell.length_b   1.000
_cell.length_c   1.000
_cell.angle_alpha   90.00
_cell.angle_beta   90.00
_cell.angle_gamma   90.00
#
_symmetry.space_group_name_H-M   'P 1'
#
loop_
_entity.id
_entity.type
_entity.pdbx_description
1 polymer ?
#
loop_
_entity_poly.entity_id
_entity_poly.type
_entity_poly.pdbx_seq_one_letter_code
_entity_poly.pdbx_strand_id
1 'polypeptide(L)' 'QNLLGGDDAVARSRRPEIMADAAHAILCQPSRDVTGRFFIDDEVLAQAGIDDLSPYRYGTDDAEQEADLFLS' A
#
# COMPACT_ATOMS: atom_id res chain seq x y z
N GLN A 1 -14.56 22.00 13.46
CA GLN A 1 -13.30 22.07 12.70
C GLN A 1 -12.28 21.29 13.49
N ASN A 2 -12.01 20.07 13.04
CA ASN A 2 -11.25 19.08 13.81
C ASN A 2 -9.74 19.24 13.56
N LEU A 3 -8.96 18.91 14.57
CA LEU A 3 -7.62 19.45 14.87
C LEU A 3 -6.46 18.90 13.99
N LEU A 4 -6.72 18.08 12.99
CA LEU A 4 -5.74 17.60 12.02
C LEU A 4 -6.37 17.73 10.64
N GLY A 5 -5.61 18.02 9.59
CA GLY A 5 -6.05 17.91 8.20
C GLY A 5 -6.39 16.46 7.81
N GLY A 6 -7.39 15.87 8.47
CA GLY A 6 -7.73 14.46 8.42
C GLY A 6 -8.36 14.06 7.09
N ASP A 7 -9.19 14.93 6.51
CA ASP A 7 -9.79 14.68 5.19
C ASP A 7 -8.72 14.75 4.09
N ASP A 8 -7.79 15.72 4.17
CA ASP A 8 -6.68 15.86 3.23
C ASP A 8 -5.63 14.74 3.39
N ALA A 9 -5.33 14.32 4.62
CA ALA A 9 -4.42 13.21 4.90
C ALA A 9 -5.01 11.87 4.41
N VAL A 10 -6.30 11.64 4.61
CA VAL A 10 -6.99 10.45 4.09
C VAL A 10 -7.02 10.49 2.56
N ALA A 11 -7.24 11.64 1.94
CA ALA A 11 -7.22 11.77 0.48
C ALA A 11 -5.86 11.41 -0.15
N ARG A 12 -4.75 11.66 0.56
CA ARG A 12 -3.37 11.31 0.12
C ARG A 12 -2.91 9.92 0.56
N SER A 13 -3.70 9.24 1.39
CA SER A 13 -3.44 7.87 1.83
C SER A 13 -3.97 6.83 0.84
N ARG A 14 -3.52 5.58 0.99
CA ARG A 14 -4.10 4.42 0.30
C ARG A 14 -5.14 3.73 1.17
N ARG A 15 -6.12 3.10 0.52
CA ARG A 15 -7.10 2.25 1.17
C ARG A 15 -6.42 1.00 1.74
N PRO A 16 -6.86 0.49 2.90
CA PRO A 16 -6.19 -0.61 3.60
C PRO A 16 -6.15 -1.93 2.82
N GLU A 17 -6.99 -2.09 1.79
CA GLU A 17 -7.01 -3.27 0.92
C GLU A 17 -5.65 -3.54 0.24
N ILE A 18 -4.83 -2.51 0.00
CA ILE A 18 -3.48 -2.71 -0.58
C ILE A 18 -2.61 -3.60 0.30
N MET A 19 -2.65 -3.38 1.62
CA MET A 19 -1.91 -4.18 2.59
C MET A 19 -2.50 -5.58 2.72
N ALA A 20 -3.83 -5.70 2.60
CA ALA A 20 -4.51 -7.00 2.65
C ALA A 20 -4.09 -7.88 1.45
N ASP A 21 -4.08 -7.31 0.25
CA ASP A 21 -3.72 -8.03 -0.98
C ASP A 21 -2.22 -8.38 -1.00
N ALA A 22 -1.35 -7.46 -0.57
CA ALA A 22 0.08 -7.73 -0.41
C ALA A 22 0.33 -8.86 0.60
N ALA A 23 -0.34 -8.82 1.76
CA ALA A 23 -0.23 -9.89 2.75
C ALA A 23 -0.73 -11.23 2.20
N HIS A 24 -1.84 -11.24 1.46
CA HIS A 24 -2.35 -12.45 0.81
C HIS A 24 -1.31 -13.01 -0.19
N ALA A 25 -0.72 -12.15 -1.02
CA ALA A 25 0.31 -12.55 -1.98
C ALA A 25 1.55 -13.15 -1.31
N ILE A 26 1.98 -12.62 -0.16
CA ILE A 26 3.09 -13.20 0.62
C ILE A 26 2.70 -14.55 1.23
N LEU A 27 1.52 -14.62 1.86
CA LEU A 27 1.09 -15.81 2.59
C LEU A 27 0.79 -17.02 1.69
N CYS A 28 0.50 -16.78 0.41
CA CYS A 28 0.33 -17.85 -0.58
C CYS A 28 1.64 -18.41 -1.13
N GLN A 29 2.80 -17.83 -0.78
CA GLN A 29 4.11 -18.33 -1.24
C GLN A 29 4.66 -19.44 -0.33
N PRO A 30 5.58 -20.28 -0.83
CA PRO A 30 6.25 -21.29 0.00
C PRO A 30 7.03 -20.65 1.16
N SER A 31 6.55 -20.85 2.39
CA SER A 31 7.09 -20.21 3.59
C SER A 31 8.55 -20.57 3.91
N ARG A 32 9.05 -21.69 3.37
CA ARG A 32 10.45 -22.11 3.54
C ARG A 32 11.42 -21.33 2.65
N ASP A 33 10.92 -20.75 1.56
CA ASP A 33 11.71 -20.02 0.57
C ASP A 33 11.59 -18.49 0.78
N VAL A 34 10.49 -18.05 1.38
CA VAL A 34 10.12 -16.65 1.54
C VAL A 34 10.02 -16.30 3.02
N THR A 35 11.17 -16.05 3.64
CA THR A 35 11.30 -15.74 5.07
C THR A 35 12.43 -14.73 5.31
N GLY A 36 12.35 -13.97 6.42
CA GLY A 36 13.37 -12.98 6.81
C GLY A 36 13.46 -11.75 5.91
N ARG A 37 12.37 -11.38 5.22
CA ARG A 37 12.30 -10.23 4.31
C ARG A 37 11.42 -9.13 4.91
N PHE A 38 11.78 -7.88 4.64
CA PHE A 38 10.94 -6.71 4.87
C PHE A 38 10.34 -6.33 3.52
N PHE A 39 9.03 -6.47 3.39
CA PHE A 39 8.33 -6.23 2.13
C PHE A 39 7.68 -4.85 2.13
N ILE A 40 7.62 -4.24 0.94
CA ILE A 40 6.78 -3.07 0.64
C ILE A 40 5.58 -3.56 -0.17
N ASP A 41 4.41 -3.03 0.11
CA ASP A 41 3.13 -3.47 -0.46
C ASP A 41 3.09 -3.34 -1.99
N ASP A 42 3.52 -2.20 -2.54
CA ASP A 42 3.57 -1.98 -3.98
C ASP A 42 4.57 -2.88 -4.71
N GLU A 43 5.76 -3.11 -4.14
CA GLU A 43 6.74 -4.06 -4.71
C GLU A 43 6.21 -5.49 -4.72
N VAL A 44 5.49 -5.91 -3.66
CA VAL A 44 4.87 -7.24 -3.59
C VAL A 44 3.77 -7.38 -4.64
N LEU A 45 2.93 -6.36 -4.79
CA LEU A 45 1.85 -6.36 -5.78
C LEU A 45 2.40 -6.33 -7.21
N ALA A 46 3.45 -5.57 -7.48
CA ALA A 46 4.15 -5.58 -8.76
C ALA A 46 4.73 -6.98 -9.08
N GLN A 47 5.34 -7.66 -8.10
CA GLN A 47 5.80 -9.06 -8.26
C GLN A 47 4.64 -10.04 -8.54
N ALA A 48 3.44 -9.73 -8.05
CA ALA A 48 2.22 -10.47 -8.34
C ALA A 48 1.56 -10.06 -9.68
N GLY A 49 2.17 -9.14 -10.43
CA GLY A 49 1.67 -8.65 -11.72
C GLY A 49 0.61 -7.55 -11.63
N ILE A 50 0.53 -6.87 -10.49
CA ILE A 50 -0.42 -5.77 -10.22
C ILE A 50 0.38 -4.46 -10.14
N ASP A 51 0.48 -3.78 -11.27
CA ASP A 51 1.18 -2.49 -11.36
C ASP A 51 0.23 -1.28 -11.27
N ASP A 52 -1.07 -1.48 -11.58
CA ASP A 52 -2.08 -0.43 -11.42
C ASP A 52 -2.62 -0.41 -9.98
N LEU A 53 -2.10 0.53 -9.20
CA LEU A 53 -2.50 0.75 -7.81
C LEU A 53 -3.60 1.81 -7.65
N SER A 54 -4.14 2.34 -8.76
CA SER A 54 -5.23 3.33 -8.70
C SER A 54 -6.49 2.86 -7.94
N PRO A 55 -6.87 1.57 -7.92
CA PRO A 55 -8.03 1.10 -7.14
C PRO A 55 -7.86 1.28 -5.62
N TYR A 56 -6.62 1.36 -5.13
CA TYR A 56 -6.31 1.56 -3.72
C TYR A 56 -6.30 3.04 -3.30
N ARG A 57 -6.73 3.98 -4.15
CA ARG A 57 -6.82 5.40 -3.78
C ARG A 57 -8.17 5.72 -3.13
N TYR A 58 -8.19 6.66 -2.17
CA TYR A 58 -9.45 7.18 -1.62
C TYR A 58 -10.18 8.12 -2.60
N GLY A 59 -9.46 8.81 -3.49
CA GLY A 59 -10.01 9.76 -4.47
C GLY A 59 -9.57 9.48 -5.92
N THR A 60 -10.18 10.20 -6.86
CA THR A 60 -9.87 10.16 -8.31
C THR A 60 -8.78 11.15 -8.73
N ASP A 61 -8.24 11.92 -7.79
CA ASP A 61 -7.20 12.90 -8.07
C ASP A 61 -5.83 12.23 -8.15
N ASP A 62 -5.01 12.72 -9.07
CA ASP A 62 -3.59 12.40 -9.19
C ASP A 62 -2.75 13.08 -8.09
N ALA A 63 -3.37 13.37 -6.94
CA ALA A 63 -2.67 13.92 -5.79
C ALA A 63 -1.48 13.02 -5.45
N GLU A 64 -0.35 13.67 -5.21
CA GLU A 64 0.88 13.00 -4.81
C GLU A 64 0.62 12.27 -3.49
N GLN A 65 0.89 10.96 -3.48
CA GLN A 65 0.72 10.15 -2.29
C GLN A 65 1.84 10.45 -1.32
N GLU A 66 1.49 10.59 -0.05
CA GLU A 66 2.48 10.83 0.99
C GLU A 66 3.25 9.52 1.24
N ALA A 67 4.59 9.61 1.26
CA ALA A 67 5.41 8.46 1.62
C ALA A 67 5.12 8.03 3.07
N ASP A 68 5.14 6.73 3.33
CA ASP A 68 4.95 6.22 4.68
C ASP A 68 6.17 6.55 5.55
N LEU A 69 5.96 6.55 6.86
CA LEU A 69 7.03 6.70 7.83
C LEU A 69 8.08 5.60 7.62
N PHE A 70 9.34 5.95 7.85
CA PHE A 70 10.51 5.06 7.75
C PHE A 70 10.90 4.65 6.31
N LEU A 71 10.24 5.21 5.30
CA LEU A 71 10.67 5.18 3.91
C LEU A 71 11.15 6.60 3.51
N SER A 72 12.22 6.69 2.72
CA SER A 72 12.92 7.94 2.38
C SER A 72 12.89 8.25 0.89
#